data_AF-B8C530-F1
#
_entry.id   AF-B8C530-F1
#
_cell.length_a   1.000
_cell.length_b   1.000
_cell.length_c   1.000
_cell.angle_alpha   90.00
_cell.angle_beta   90.00
_cell.angle_gamma   90.00
#
_symmetry.space_group_name_H-M   'P 1'
#
loop_
_entity.id
_entity.type
_entity.pdbx_description
1 polymer ?
#
loop_
_entity_poly.entity_id
_entity_poly.type
_entity_poly.pdbx_seq_one_letter_code
_entity_poly.pdbx_strand_id
1 'polypeptide(L)' 'MIPQQQTSQMQQQQPGNVSSSGGIPNNLPIRAYLDQTVVPILLDGLSALVKERPANPVEWLAGYLIRNDPQKK' A
#
# COMPACT_ATOMS: atom_id res chain seq x y z
N MET A 1 33.08 -42.84 -31.68
CA MET A 1 31.95 -42.33 -30.88
C MET A 1 32.53 -41.36 -29.85
N ILE A 2 32.33 -40.06 -30.03
CA ILE A 2 32.86 -38.99 -29.17
C ILE A 2 31.65 -38.27 -28.57
N PRO A 3 31.53 -38.13 -27.24
CA PRO A 3 30.41 -37.43 -26.63
C PRO A 3 30.54 -35.91 -26.82
N GLN A 4 29.48 -35.28 -27.33
CA GLN A 4 29.33 -33.82 -27.39
C GLN A 4 29.33 -33.23 -25.97
N GLN A 5 30.38 -32.50 -25.61
CA GLN A 5 30.39 -31.66 -24.42
C GLN A 5 29.69 -30.33 -24.73
N GLN A 6 28.43 -30.28 -24.28
CA GLN A 6 27.72 -29.15 -23.67
C GLN A 6 28.43 -27.78 -23.76
N THR A 7 28.33 -27.16 -24.94
CA THR A 7 28.46 -25.71 -25.08
C THR A 7 27.09 -25.07 -24.83
N SER A 8 27.09 -23.99 -24.05
CA SER A 8 25.98 -23.08 -23.70
C SER A 8 25.50 -23.15 -22.24
N GLN A 9 26.45 -23.07 -21.30
CA GLN A 9 26.21 -22.40 -20.02
C GLN A 9 26.75 -20.97 -20.12
N MET A 10 25.89 -20.01 -20.46
CA MET A 10 25.96 -18.59 -20.06
C MET A 10 24.73 -17.85 -20.62
N GLN A 11 24.09 -17.03 -19.76
CA GLN A 11 22.92 -16.17 -20.01
C GLN A 11 21.57 -16.90 -19.88
N GLN A 12 20.81 -16.77 -18.79
CA GLN A 12 20.34 -15.53 -18.19
C GLN A 12 20.03 -15.74 -16.69
N GLN A 13 20.69 -14.96 -15.85
CA GLN A 13 20.28 -14.75 -14.46
C GLN A 13 18.95 -14.00 -14.46
N GLN A 14 17.90 -14.60 -13.91
CA GLN A 14 16.78 -13.84 -13.36
C GLN A 14 17.04 -13.70 -11.86
N PRO A 15 17.12 -12.48 -11.31
CA PRO A 15 17.18 -12.33 -9.87
C PRO A 15 15.86 -12.83 -9.28
N GLY A 16 15.97 -13.89 -8.48
CA GLY A 16 14.88 -14.40 -7.66
C GLY A 16 14.32 -13.28 -6.80
N ASN A 17 12.99 -13.25 -6.74
CA ASN A 17 12.23 -12.41 -5.85
C ASN A 17 12.68 -12.69 -4.40
N VAL A 18 13.58 -11.86 -3.87
CA VAL A 18 14.03 -11.92 -2.49
C VAL A 18 12.90 -11.45 -1.58
N SER A 19 11.99 -12.35 -1.26
CA SER A 19 11.17 -12.21 -0.05
C SER A 19 12.10 -12.40 1.15
N SER A 20 12.80 -11.32 1.51
CA SER A 20 13.71 -11.27 2.65
C SER A 20 12.97 -11.57 3.95
N SER A 21 13.43 -12.66 4.55
CA SER A 21 13.34 -13.08 5.94
C SER A 21 13.30 -11.96 7.01
N GLY A 22 12.54 -12.22 8.07
CA GLY A 22 13.03 -12.08 9.44
C GLY A 22 13.11 -10.67 10.04
N GLY A 23 12.07 -10.32 10.81
CA GLY A 23 12.20 -9.50 12.03
C GLY A 23 12.34 -7.99 11.84
N ILE A 24 11.22 -7.29 11.67
CA ILE A 24 11.00 -5.97 12.30
C ILE A 24 9.57 -5.97 12.89
N PRO A 25 9.40 -6.09 14.22
CA PRO A 25 8.13 -5.78 14.83
C PRO A 25 7.86 -4.28 14.62
N ASN A 26 6.76 -3.96 13.94
CA ASN A 26 6.23 -2.63 13.59
C ASN A 26 6.53 -2.04 12.19
N ASN A 27 6.96 -2.84 11.20
CA ASN A 27 7.09 -2.34 9.81
C ASN A 27 6.04 -2.95 8.87
N LEU A 28 4.76 -2.64 9.10
CA LEU A 28 3.75 -2.97 8.08
C LEU A 28 4.18 -2.34 6.75
N PRO A 29 4.11 -3.07 5.62
CA PRO A 29 4.25 -2.46 4.31
C PRO A 29 3.38 -1.19 4.24
N ILE A 30 3.92 -0.08 3.72
CA ILE A 30 3.26 1.25 3.73
C ILE A 30 1.78 1.15 3.33
N ARG A 31 1.49 0.35 2.31
CA ARG A 31 0.12 0.10 1.84
C ARG A 31 -0.78 -0.47 2.93
N ALA A 32 -0.32 -1.50 3.64
CA ALA A 32 -1.07 -2.14 4.71
C ALA A 32 -1.32 -1.20 5.90
N TYR A 33 -0.33 -0.36 6.25
CA TYR A 33 -0.52 0.67 7.29
C TYR A 33 -1.61 1.66 6.89
N LEU A 34 -1.58 2.17 5.65
CA LEU A 34 -2.59 3.11 5.16
C LEU A 34 -3.98 2.46 5.08
N ASP A 35 -4.07 1.24 4.55
CA ASP A 35 -5.33 0.48 4.43
C ASP A 35 -5.97 0.19 5.80
N GLN A 36 -5.16 -0.02 6.85
CA GLN A 36 -5.65 -0.32 8.20
C GLN A 36 -5.95 0.92 9.06
N THR A 37 -5.36 2.08 8.73
CA THR A 37 -5.48 3.29 9.57
C THR A 37 -6.42 4.32 8.96
N VAL A 38 -6.05 4.89 7.81
CA VAL A 38 -6.66 6.13 7.31
C VAL A 38 -7.46 5.96 6.03
N VAL A 39 -7.17 4.94 5.20
CA VAL A 39 -7.85 4.76 3.91
C VAL A 39 -9.37 4.58 4.05
N PRO A 40 -9.89 3.78 4.99
CA PRO A 40 -11.34 3.57 5.10
C PRO A 40 -12.10 4.89 5.34
N ILE A 41 -11.64 5.70 6.31
CA ILE A 41 -12.28 6.98 6.64
C ILE A 41 -12.06 8.03 5.54
N LEU A 42 -10.91 8.00 4.85
CA LEU A 42 -10.67 8.89 3.71
C LEU A 42 -11.61 8.58 2.54
N LEU A 43 -11.84 7.31 2.22
CA LEU A 43 -12.77 6.92 1.14
C LEU A 43 -14.21 7.34 1.45
N ASP A 44 -14.66 7.17 2.70
CA ASP A 44 -15.99 7.58 3.12
C ASP A 44 -16.13 9.12 3.10
N GLY A 45 -15.14 9.83 3.66
CA GLY A 45 -15.11 11.30 3.66
C GLY A 45 -15.07 11.90 2.25
N LEU A 46 -14.30 11.31 1.32
CA LEU A 46 -14.28 11.73 -0.08
C LEU A 46 -15.64 11.47 -0.76
N SER A 47 -16.29 10.35 -0.45
CA SER A 47 -17.62 10.03 -0.97
C SER A 47 -18.68 11.03 -0.48
N ALA A 48 -18.61 11.46 0.78
CA ALA A 48 -19.49 12.48 1.33
C ALA A 48 -19.17 13.88 0.77
N LEU A 49 -17.89 14.23 0.61
CA LEU A 49 -17.45 15.50 0.03
C LEU A 49 -17.96 15.70 -1.40
N VAL A 50 -18.00 14.63 -2.20
CA VAL A 50 -18.52 14.65 -3.57
C VAL A 50 -20.02 14.95 -3.61
N LYS A 51 -20.78 14.60 -2.56
CA LYS A 51 -22.21 14.89 -2.45
C LYS A 51 -22.46 16.33 -2.00
N GLU A 52 -21.73 16.79 -0.99
CA GLU A 52 -21.92 18.12 -0.40
C GLU A 52 -21.34 19.26 -1.27
N ARG A 53 -20.25 19.00 -1.99
CA ARG A 53 -19.53 20.00 -2.81
C ARG A 53 -19.33 21.35 -2.10
N PRO A 54 -18.78 21.36 -0.88
CA PRO A 54 -18.58 22.60 -0.11
C PRO A 54 -17.60 23.54 -0.81
N ALA A 55 -17.72 24.84 -0.53
CA ALA A 55 -16.83 25.87 -1.09
C ALA A 55 -15.34 25.62 -0.74
N ASN A 56 -15.08 25.09 0.47
CA ASN A 56 -13.74 24.74 0.94
C ASN A 56 -13.63 23.21 1.18
N PRO A 57 -13.30 22.42 0.14
CA PRO A 57 -13.30 20.96 0.24
C PRO A 57 -12.28 20.40 1.24
N VAL A 58 -11.10 21.00 1.34
CA VAL A 58 -10.03 20.52 2.24
C VAL A 58 -10.42 20.69 3.71
N GLU A 59 -10.90 21.88 4.07
CA GLU A 59 -11.33 22.21 5.43
C GLU A 59 -12.52 21.35 5.87
N TRP A 60 -13.49 21.18 4.97
CA TRP A 60 -14.63 20.31 5.21
C TRP A 60 -14.20 18.86 5.43
N LEU A 61 -13.31 18.32 4.60
CA LEU A 61 -12.81 16.95 4.74
C LEU A 61 -12.05 16.77 6.05
N ALA A 62 -11.18 17.71 6.43
CA ALA A 62 -10.49 17.66 7.71
C ALA A 62 -11.48 17.62 8.89
N GLY A 63 -12.52 18.46 8.86
CA GLY A 63 -13.60 18.44 9.84
C GLY A 63 -14.36 17.10 9.85
N TYR A 64 -14.63 16.53 8.68
CA TYR A 64 -15.26 15.22 8.55
C TYR A 64 -14.41 14.12 9.21
N LEU A 65 -13.11 14.06 8.92
CA LEU A 65 -12.21 13.06 9.50
C LEU A 65 -12.16 13.14 11.02
N ILE A 66 -12.10 14.35 11.60
CA ILE A 66 -12.04 14.54 13.06
C ILE A 66 -13.35 14.11 13.74
N ARG A 67 -14.50 14.39 13.11
CA ARG A 67 -15.84 14.09 13.67
C ARG A 67 -16.20 12.62 13.59
N ASN A 68 -15.71 11.92 12.56
CA ASN A 68 -16.01 10.52 12.28
C ASN A 68 -14.85 9.59 12.65
N ASP A 69 -13.87 10.08 13.42
CA ASP A 69 -12.70 9.31 13.84
C ASP A 69 -13.15 8.10 14.70
N PRO A 70 -12.96 6.85 14.23
CA PRO A 70 -13.41 5.66 14.94
C PRO A 70 -12.66 5.43 16.26
N GLN A 71 -11.53 6.11 16.48
CA GLN A 71 -10.72 5.98 17.70
C GLN A 71 -11.14 6.98 18.80
N LYS A 72 -11.91 8.03 18.46
CA LYS A 72 -12.32 9.09 19.40
C LYS A 72 -13.59 8.78 20.20
N LYS A 73 -13.82 7.51 20.54
CA LYS A 73 -15.01 7.08 21.29
C LYS A 73 -14.97 7.48 22.77
#